data_AF-A0A8S9IMB6-F1
#
_entry.id   AF-A0A8S9IMB6-F1
#
_cell.length_a   1.000
_cell.length_b   1.000
_cell.length_c   1.000
_cell.angle_alpha   90.00
_cell.angle_beta   90.00
_cell.angle_gamma   90.00
#
_symmetry.space_group_name_H-M   'P 1'
#
loop_
_entity.id
_entity.type
_entity.pdbx_description
1 polymer ?
#
loop_
_entity_poly.entity_id
_entity_poly.type
_entity_poly.pdbx_seq_one_letter_code
_entity_poly.pdbx_strand_id
1 'polypeptide(L)'
;MEDKVEQLIILTSSKSSLSSSTPYYVKDRKQVNHFDGSYTLDTMVQCSPDLDPANCSVCLRLAVQGVSSCCSNARIAQFFIPKCFLKYDTSGLPTAQSPSGSFSVHAMKGE
;
A
#
# COMPACT_ATOMS: atom_id res chain seq x y z
N MET A 1 1.62 1.27 10.80
CA MET A 1 1.20 1.18 9.39
C MET A 1 1.49 -0.21 8.85
N GLU A 2 2.70 -0.73 9.11
CA GLU A 2 3.18 -2.04 8.66
C GLU A 2 2.30 -3.23 9.10
N ASP A 3 1.85 -3.30 10.36
CA ASP A 3 0.97 -4.38 10.85
C ASP A 3 -0.35 -4.51 10.07
N LYS A 4 -0.86 -3.39 9.52
CA LYS A 4 -2.11 -3.38 8.76
C LYS A 4 -1.90 -3.79 7.32
N VAL A 5 -0.75 -3.44 6.74
CA VAL A 5 -0.42 -3.89 5.38
C VAL A 5 -0.16 -5.39 5.38
N GLU A 6 0.44 -5.96 6.43
CA GLU A 6 0.55 -7.41 6.61
C GLU A 6 -0.82 -8.12 6.64
N GLN A 7 -1.83 -7.56 7.32
CA GLN A 7 -3.19 -8.13 7.27
C GLN A 7 -3.78 -8.12 5.85
N LEU A 8 -3.51 -7.05 5.07
CA LEU A 8 -3.95 -6.96 3.68
C LEU A 8 -3.21 -7.93 2.76
N ILE A 9 -1.93 -8.19 3.05
CA ILE A 9 -1.13 -9.19 2.34
C ILE A 9 -1.78 -10.58 2.49
N ILE A 10 -2.20 -10.93 3.70
CA ILE A 10 -2.89 -12.20 3.98
C ILE A 10 -4.23 -12.28 3.24
N LEU A 11 -5.02 -11.20 3.22
CA LEU A 11 -6.30 -11.15 2.51
C LEU A 11 -6.14 -11.27 0.99
N THR A 12 -5.15 -10.59 0.42
CA THR A 12 -4.90 -10.57 -1.04
C THR A 12 -4.38 -11.91 -1.56
N SER A 13 -3.59 -12.62 -0.75
CA SER A 13 -3.11 -13.96 -1.07
C SER A 13 -4.21 -15.03 -0.94
N SER A 14 -5.23 -14.81 -0.11
CA SER A 14 -6.22 -15.83 0.21
C SER A 14 -7.35 -16.02 -0.82
N LYS A 15 -7.33 -15.37 -2.00
CA LYS A 15 -8.50 -15.26 -2.91
C LYS A 15 -9.78 -14.84 -2.17
N SER A 16 -9.66 -14.17 -1.02
CA SER A 16 -10.81 -13.88 -0.18
C SER A 16 -11.45 -12.58 -0.65
N SER A 17 -12.64 -12.74 -1.22
CA SER A 17 -13.55 -11.66 -1.60
C SER A 17 -13.98 -10.84 -0.39
N LEU A 18 -13.11 -9.98 0.14
CA LEU A 18 -13.56 -8.83 0.92
C LEU A 18 -13.86 -7.69 -0.08
N SER A 19 -15.06 -7.77 -0.67
CA SER A 19 -15.73 -6.65 -1.35
C SER A 19 -15.13 -6.11 -2.67
N SER A 20 -14.42 -6.91 -3.47
CA SER A 20 -14.10 -6.49 -4.85
C SER A 20 -14.35 -7.61 -5.85
N SER A 21 -15.09 -7.29 -6.92
CA SER A 21 -15.34 -8.18 -8.06
C SER A 21 -14.08 -8.54 -8.86
N THR A 22 -12.93 -8.03 -8.45
CA THR A 22 -11.61 -8.23 -9.06
C THR A 22 -10.76 -9.17 -8.20
N PRO A 23 -10.48 -10.41 -8.65
CA PRO A 23 -9.55 -11.29 -7.94
C PRO A 23 -8.15 -10.66 -7.89
N TYR A 24 -7.35 -11.01 -6.87
CA TYR A 24 -5.98 -10.52 -6.66
C TYR A 24 -5.86 -9.01 -6.40
N TYR A 25 -6.96 -8.36 -6.01
CA TYR A 25 -7.02 -6.94 -5.68
C TYR A 25 -7.76 -6.75 -4.36
N VAL A 26 -7.14 -6.03 -3.43
CA VAL A 26 -7.77 -5.67 -2.15
C VAL A 26 -7.58 -4.18 -1.90
N LYS A 27 -8.67 -3.53 -1.52
CA LYS A 27 -8.69 -2.15 -1.06
C LYS A 27 -9.29 -2.09 0.34
N ASP A 28 -8.59 -1.43 1.26
CA ASP A 28 -9.06 -1.18 2.62
C ASP A 28 -9.02 0.31 2.93
N ARG A 29 -10.05 0.78 3.63
CA ARG A 29 -10.16 2.16 4.08
C ARG A 29 -10.47 2.16 5.57
N LYS A 30 -9.62 2.81 6.36
CA LYS A 30 -9.77 2.87 7.81
C LYS A 30 -9.52 4.28 8.34
N GLN A 31 -10.36 4.72 9.27
CA GLN A 31 -10.05 5.89 10.09
C GLN A 31 -9.06 5.52 11.20
N VAL A 32 -7.95 6.25 11.27
CA VAL A 32 -6.93 6.13 12.31
C VAL A 32 -7.04 7.35 13.22
N ASN A 33 -7.28 7.09 14.50
CA ASN A 33 -7.37 8.12 15.52
C ASN A 33 -6.04 8.17 16.27
N HIS A 34 -5.37 9.32 16.25
CA HIS A 34 -4.16 9.59 17.00
C HIS A 34 -4.44 10.69 18.03
N PHE A 35 -3.57 10.85 19.02
CA PHE A 35 -3.76 11.85 20.07
C PHE A 35 -3.77 13.28 19.51
N ASP A 36 -2.97 13.54 18.47
CA ASP A 36 -2.82 14.85 17.81
C ASP A 36 -3.81 15.07 16.65
N GLY A 37 -4.76 14.15 16.44
CA GLY A 37 -5.77 14.25 15.38
C GLY A 37 -6.15 12.91 14.76
N SER A 38 -7.08 12.93 13.81
CA SER A 38 -7.51 11.74 13.07
C SER A 38 -7.16 11.86 11.59
N TYR A 39 -6.83 10.73 10.98
CA TYR A 39 -6.62 10.65 9.54
C TYR A 39 -7.29 9.40 8.98
N THR A 40 -7.63 9.43 7.70
CA THR A 40 -8.09 8.26 6.95
C THR A 40 -6.90 7.63 6.26
N LEU A 41 -6.71 6.34 6.48
CA LEU A 41 -5.76 5.51 5.77
C LEU A 41 -6.51 4.71 4.70
N ASP A 42 -6.26 5.03 3.44
CA ASP A 42 -6.68 4.27 2.27
C ASP A 42 -5.50 3.43 1.79
N THR A 43 -5.70 2.13 1.63
CA THR A 43 -4.68 1.16 1.23
C THR A 43 -5.19 0.30 0.10
N MET A 44 -4.31 -0.01 -0.85
CA MET A 44 -4.65 -0.79 -2.03
C MET A 44 -3.47 -1.66 -2.40
N VAL A 45 -3.73 -2.94 -2.62
CA VAL A 45 -2.75 -3.93 -3.05
C VAL A 45 -3.31 -4.73 -4.23
N GLN A 46 -2.45 -5.06 -5.17
CA GLN A 46 -2.82 -5.83 -6.34
C GLN A 46 -1.69 -6.78 -6.73
N CYS A 47 -2.04 -8.02 -7.08
CA CYS A 47 -1.14 -9.01 -7.66
C CYS A 47 -1.58 -9.35 -9.09
N SER A 48 -0.64 -9.83 -9.92
CA SER A 48 -0.94 -10.39 -11.22
C SER A 48 -1.76 -11.68 -11.06
N PRO A 49 -2.77 -11.93 -11.91
CA PRO A 49 -3.66 -13.08 -11.74
C PRO A 49 -3.00 -14.44 -11.96
N ASP A 50 -1.83 -14.46 -12.60
CA ASP A 50 -0.99 -15.64 -12.83
C ASP A 50 -0.03 -15.94 -11.66
N LEU A 51 0.04 -15.07 -10.66
CA LEU A 51 0.89 -15.24 -9.49
C LEU A 51 0.18 -16.09 -8.45
N ASP A 52 0.85 -17.12 -7.93
CA ASP A 52 0.27 -17.93 -6.86
C ASP A 52 0.20 -17.14 -5.53
N PRO A 53 -0.64 -17.58 -4.58
CA PRO A 53 -0.80 -16.92 -3.28
C PRO A 53 0.49 -16.64 -2.51
N ALA A 54 1.43 -17.59 -2.50
CA ALA A 54 2.67 -17.47 -1.75
C ALA A 54 3.57 -16.41 -2.39
N ASN A 55 3.71 -16.46 -3.72
CA ASN A 55 4.50 -15.47 -4.45
C ASN A 55 3.86 -14.08 -4.41
N CYS A 56 2.52 -13.97 -4.39
CA CYS A 56 1.83 -12.70 -4.17
C CYS A 56 2.15 -12.12 -2.79
N SER A 57 2.15 -12.95 -1.74
CA SER A 57 2.52 -12.52 -0.40
C SER A 57 3.97 -12.01 -0.33
N VAL A 58 4.92 -12.76 -0.91
CA VAL A 58 6.33 -12.36 -0.98
C VAL A 58 6.49 -11.04 -1.74
N CYS A 59 5.84 -10.89 -2.90
CA CYS A 59 5.94 -9.69 -3.72
C CYS A 59 5.42 -8.46 -2.95
N LEU A 60 4.25 -8.56 -2.31
CA LEU A 60 3.69 -7.45 -1.55
C LEU A 60 4.55 -7.09 -0.32
N ARG A 61 5.19 -8.07 0.33
CA ARG A 61 6.15 -7.81 1.42
C ARG A 61 7.36 -7.02 0.95
N LEU A 62 7.90 -7.35 -0.22
CA LEU A 62 8.97 -6.57 -0.83
C LEU A 62 8.50 -5.14 -1.14
N ALA A 63 7.26 -4.97 -1.60
CA ALA A 63 6.70 -3.64 -1.85
C ALA A 63 6.56 -2.83 -0.56
N VAL A 64 6.16 -3.46 0.55
CA VAL A 64 6.14 -2.82 1.89
C VAL A 64 7.53 -2.39 2.32
N GLN A 65 8.52 -3.28 2.23
CA GLN A 65 9.91 -2.94 2.59
C GLN A 65 10.43 -1.77 1.77
N GLY A 66 10.15 -1.75 0.47
CA GLY A 66 10.55 -0.65 -0.40
C GLY A 66 9.87 0.67 -0.05
N VAL A 67 8.59 0.63 0.28
CA VAL A 67 7.85 1.78 0.80
C VAL A 67 8.44 2.30 2.11
N SER A 68 8.69 1.41 3.08
CA SER A 68 9.29 1.76 4.36
C SER A 68 10.68 2.38 4.15
N SER A 69 11.47 1.86 3.21
CA SER A 69 12.80 2.40 2.92
C SER A 69 12.79 3.77 2.22
N CYS A 70 11.90 4.02 1.26
CA CYS A 70 11.92 5.26 0.48
C CYS A 70 11.02 6.37 1.03
N CYS A 71 9.93 5.98 1.68
CA CYS A 71 8.71 6.78 1.69
C CYS A 71 7.96 6.67 3.03
N SER A 72 8.64 6.33 4.13
CA SER A 72 8.04 6.16 5.47
C SER A 72 7.24 7.36 5.98
N ASN A 73 7.62 8.59 5.57
CA ASN A 73 6.97 9.84 5.99
C ASN A 73 6.06 10.44 4.90
N ALA A 74 5.87 9.74 3.78
CA ALA A 74 5.03 10.23 2.70
C ALA A 74 3.55 10.12 3.10
N ARG A 75 2.73 11.09 2.69
CA ARG A 75 1.27 10.97 2.85
C ARG A 75 0.67 10.00 1.85
N ILE A 76 1.28 9.91 0.67
CA ILE A 76 0.86 9.02 -0.39
C ILE A 76 2.13 8.34 -0.88
N ALA A 77 2.12 7.01 -0.92
CA ALA A 77 3.16 6.28 -1.63
C ALA A 77 2.55 5.21 -2.52
N GLN A 78 3.25 4.95 -3.62
CA GLN A 78 2.94 3.92 -4.59
C GLN A 78 4.22 3.17 -4.89
N PHE A 79 4.12 1.85 -4.95
CA PHE A 79 5.26 0.98 -5.15
C PHE A 79 4.92 -0.12 -6.13
N PHE A 80 5.76 -0.26 -7.14
CA PHE A 80 5.58 -1.20 -8.23
C PHE A 80 6.75 -2.19 -8.22
N ILE A 81 6.39 -3.48 -8.19
CA ILE A 81 7.31 -4.59 -8.41
C ILE A 81 6.73 -5.39 -9.57
N PRO A 82 7.54 -6.04 -10.43
CA PRO A 82 6.99 -6.98 -11.40
C PRO A 82 5.99 -7.92 -10.72
N LYS A 83 4.75 -7.98 -11.25
CA LYS A 83 3.62 -8.78 -10.75
C LYS A 83 2.89 -8.27 -9.50
N CYS A 84 3.30 -7.21 -8.81
CA CYS A 84 2.49 -6.64 -7.73
C CYS A 84 2.61 -5.12 -7.54
N PHE A 85 1.59 -4.56 -6.90
CA PHE A 85 1.45 -3.14 -6.66
C PHE A 85 0.95 -2.90 -5.24
N LEU A 86 1.52 -1.88 -4.59
CA LEU A 86 1.11 -1.37 -3.29
C LEU A 86 0.89 0.14 -3.38
N LYS A 87 -0.21 0.61 -2.80
CA LYS A 87 -0.48 2.02 -2.57
C LYS A 87 -1.05 2.23 -1.18
N TYR A 88 -0.62 3.31 -0.54
CA TYR A 88 -1.30 3.86 0.61
C TYR A 88 -1.46 5.38 0.48
N ASP A 89 -2.48 5.90 1.13
CA ASP A 89 -2.82 7.31 1.22
C ASP A 89 -3.33 7.61 2.63
N THR A 90 -2.70 8.58 3.31
CA THR A 90 -3.14 9.12 4.59
C THR A 90 -3.71 10.51 4.38
N SER A 91 -5.03 10.59 4.25
CA SER A 91 -5.79 11.83 4.07
C SER A 91 -6.32 12.35 5.40
N GLY A 92 -6.15 13.64 5.71
CA GLY A 92 -6.72 14.29 6.90
C GLY A 92 -5.73 14.77 7.98
N LEU A 93 -4.42 14.48 7.84
CA LEU A 93 -3.39 15.12 8.68
C LEU A 93 -3.29 16.61 8.31
N PRO A 94 -3.23 17.57 9.27
CA PRO A 94 -3.06 18.99 8.97
C PRO A 94 -1.84 19.17 8.06
N THR A 95 -2.04 19.78 6.91
CA THR A 95 -0.99 20.08 5.93
C THR A 95 0.00 21.03 6.58
N ALA A 96 1.16 20.51 7.01
CA ALA A 96 2.38 21.28 6.80
C ALA A 96 2.43 21.47 5.28
N GLN A 97 2.02 22.66 4.81
CA GLN A 97 2.04 23.00 3.41
C GLN A 97 3.49 22.90 2.96
N SER A 98 3.88 21.78 2.35
CA SER A 98 5.06 21.78 1.51
C SER A 98 4.65 22.57 0.26
N PRO A 99 5.22 23.75 0.02
CA PRO A 99 5.03 24.39 -1.27
C PRO A 99 5.61 23.43 -2.31
N SER A 100 4.86 23.21 -3.39
CA SER A 100 5.26 22.37 -4.52
C SER A 100 5.19 20.86 -4.23
N GLY A 101 4.12 20.22 -4.70
CA GLY A 101 3.98 18.77 -4.74
C GLY A 101 5.13 18.13 -5.50
N SER A 102 6.13 17.66 -4.75
CA SER A 102 7.13 16.73 -5.26
C SER A 102 6.54 15.33 -5.13
N PHE A 103 5.87 14.86 -6.18
CA PHE A 103 5.59 13.44 -6.32
C PHE A 103 6.94 12.76 -6.57
N SER A 104 7.61 12.26 -5.52
CA SER A 104 8.80 11.44 -5.70
C SER A 104 8.39 10.07 -6.23
N VAL A 105 8.28 9.96 -7.56
CA VAL A 105 8.15 8.67 -8.23
C VAL A 105 9.53 8.01 -8.19
N HIS A 106 9.78 7.17 -7.19
CA HIS A 106 10.94 6.29 -7.20
C HIS A 106 10.65 5.10 -8.10
N ALA A 107 11.16 5.16 -9.33
CA ALA A 107 11.19 4.01 -10.23
C ALA A 107 12.30 3.06 -9.75
N MET A 108 11.90 1.91 -9.21
CA MET A 108 12.80 0.80 -8.94
C MET A 108 13.15 0.18 -10.28
N LYS A 109 14.36 0.45 -10.77
CA LYS A 109 14.88 -0.19 -11.99
C LYS A 109 15.11 -1.66 -11.65
N GLY A 110 14.24 -2.53 -12.14
CA GLY A 110 14.45 -3.98 -12.04
C GLY A 110 15.76 -4.35 -12.72
N GLU A 111 16.62 -5.02 -11.99
CA GLU A 111 17.78 -5.74 -12.51
C GLU A 111 17.39 -7.19 -12.78
#